data_AF-A0A966BRN9-F1
#
_entry.id   AF-A0A966BRN9-F1
#
_cell.length_a   1.000
_cell.length_b   1.000
_cell.length_c   1.000
_cell.angle_alpha   90.00
_cell.angle_beta   90.00
_cell.angle_gamma   90.00
#
_symmetry.space_group_name_H-M   'P 1'
#
loop_
_entity.id
_entity.type
_entity.pdbx_description
1 polymer ?
#
loop_
_entity_poly.entity_id
_entity_poly.type
_entity_poly.pdbx_seq_one_letter_code
_entity_poly.pdbx_strand_id
1 'polypeptide(L)'
;DDIALEFSTGATQLQLRADNPTQALERALKLADAALYQAKAEGRARYVWLEFDSSDAVSMEGIVDVQELLRTGRLRRDSGSIGH
;
A
#
# COMPACT_ATOMS: atom_id res chain seq x y z
N ASP A 1 31.71 13.37 -11.09
CA ASP A 1 31.15 12.22 -10.37
C ASP A 1 29.67 12.12 -10.63
N ASP A 2 29.20 10.94 -11.01
CA ASP A 2 27.79 10.66 -11.23
C ASP A 2 27.16 10.16 -9.92
N ILE A 3 25.98 10.69 -9.58
CA ILE A 3 25.20 10.28 -8.40
C ILE A 3 24.11 9.31 -8.85
N ALA A 4 24.16 8.06 -8.38
CA ALA A 4 23.09 7.10 -8.55
C ALA A 4 22.00 7.32 -7.49
N LEU A 5 20.74 7.43 -7.93
CA LEU A 5 19.57 7.56 -7.06
C LEU A 5 18.72 6.30 -7.16
N GLU A 6 18.28 5.79 -6.01
CA GLU A 6 17.37 4.64 -5.92
C GLU A 6 16.05 5.05 -5.26
N PHE A 7 14.96 4.46 -5.73
CA PHE A 7 13.62 4.75 -5.24
C PHE A 7 12.97 3.50 -4.66
N SER A 8 12.14 3.70 -3.64
CA SER A 8 11.22 2.69 -3.15
C SER A 8 9.80 3.11 -3.51
N THR A 9 8.96 2.15 -3.86
CA THR A 9 7.60 2.41 -4.34
C THR A 9 6.61 1.57 -3.56
N GLY A 10 5.61 2.24 -3.00
CA GLY A 10 4.42 1.61 -2.44
C GLY A 10 3.23 1.88 -3.35
N ALA A 11 2.41 0.85 -3.59
CA ALA A 11 1.27 0.97 -4.48
C ALA A 11 0.09 0.12 -4.01
N THR A 12 -1.10 0.47 -4.50
CA THR A 12 -2.37 -0.20 -4.20
C THR A 12 -3.35 0.00 -5.35
N GLN A 13 -4.39 -0.81 -5.37
CA GLN A 13 -5.56 -0.57 -6.20
C GLN A 13 -6.47 0.52 -5.60
N LEU A 14 -6.99 1.42 -6.46
CA LEU A 14 -8.06 2.36 -6.12
C LEU A 14 -9.36 1.91 -6.79
N GLN A 15 -10.42 1.72 -5.99
CA GLN A 15 -11.75 1.41 -6.50
C GLN A 15 -12.57 2.69 -6.68
N LEU A 16 -12.63 3.20 -7.92
CA LEU A 16 -13.33 4.44 -8.27
C LEU A 16 -14.87 4.31 -8.29
N ARG A 17 -15.41 3.09 -8.18
CA ARG A 17 -16.85 2.81 -8.14
C ARG A 17 -17.43 2.85 -6.72
N ALA A 18 -16.68 3.34 -5.74
CA ALA A 18 -17.14 3.43 -4.36
C ALA A 18 -18.24 4.51 -4.21
N ASP A 19 -19.20 4.25 -3.32
CA ASP A 19 -20.27 5.19 -2.98
C ASP A 19 -19.75 6.52 -2.42
N ASN A 20 -18.51 6.52 -1.90
CA ASN A 20 -17.77 7.71 -1.48
C ASN A 20 -16.34 7.71 -2.08
N PRO A 21 -16.13 8.41 -3.22
CA PRO A 21 -14.84 8.41 -3.91
C PRO A 21 -13.72 9.10 -3.11
N THR A 22 -14.04 10.11 -2.30
CA THR A 22 -13.06 10.80 -1.44
C THR A 22 -12.53 9.85 -0.37
N GLN A 23 -13.42 9.13 0.31
CA GLN A 23 -13.02 8.15 1.31
C GLN A 23 -12.24 6.98 0.68
N ALA A 24 -12.61 6.54 -0.52
CA ALA A 24 -11.87 5.50 -1.26
C ALA A 24 -10.45 5.98 -1.62
N LEU A 25 -10.29 7.22 -2.04
CA LEU A 25 -8.99 7.83 -2.31
C LEU A 25 -8.14 7.94 -1.04
N GLU A 26 -8.69 8.45 0.05
CA GLU A 26 -7.97 8.56 1.34
C GLU A 26 -7.48 7.19 1.83
N ARG A 27 -8.31 6.15 1.69
CA ARG A 27 -7.93 4.78 2.02
C ARG A 27 -6.82 4.25 1.12
N ALA A 28 -6.92 4.45 -0.19
CA ALA A 28 -5.88 4.04 -1.13
C ALA A 28 -4.54 4.76 -0.84
N LEU A 29 -4.56 6.06 -0.53
CA LEU A 29 -3.35 6.79 -0.18
C LEU A 29 -2.69 6.25 1.09
N LYS A 30 -3.46 5.95 2.13
CA LYS A 30 -2.93 5.33 3.36
C LYS A 30 -2.32 3.96 3.10
N LEU A 31 -2.94 3.16 2.23
CA LEU A 31 -2.43 1.84 1.88
C LEU A 31 -1.15 1.91 1.04
N ALA A 32 -1.08 2.82 0.07
CA ALA A 32 0.14 3.08 -0.70
C ALA A 32 1.30 3.55 0.19
N ASP A 33 1.02 4.41 1.18
CA ASP A 33 2.03 4.86 2.15
C ASP A 33 2.52 3.71 3.04
N ALA A 34 1.61 2.85 3.52
CA ALA A 34 1.98 1.65 4.27
C ALA A 34 2.86 0.70 3.44
N ALA A 35 2.53 0.51 2.16
CA ALA A 35 3.33 -0.27 1.23
C ALA A 35 4.73 0.34 1.05
N LEU A 36 4.83 1.67 0.93
CA LEU A 36 6.10 2.38 0.81
C LEU A 36 6.93 2.26 2.10
N TYR A 37 6.29 2.35 3.26
CA TYR A 37 6.93 2.15 4.55
C TYR A 37 7.54 0.76 4.63
N GLN A 38 6.80 -0.28 4.24
CA GLN A 38 7.30 -1.65 4.18
C GLN A 38 8.47 -1.78 3.18
N ALA A 39 8.37 -1.20 1.99
CA ALA A 39 9.46 -1.21 1.01
C ALA A 39 10.76 -0.64 1.59
N LYS A 40 10.67 0.44 2.39
CA LYS A 40 11.82 1.03 3.09
C LYS A 40 12.31 0.16 4.23
N ALA A 41 11.42 -0.45 5.01
CA ALA A 41 11.76 -1.31 6.14
C ALA A 41 12.49 -2.59 5.69
N GLU A 42 12.16 -3.12 4.51
CA GLU A 42 12.75 -4.36 4.01
C GLU A 42 14.08 -4.20 3.24
N GLY A 43 14.62 -2.98 3.15
CA GLY A 43 15.92 -2.72 2.53
C GLY A 43 15.93 -1.73 1.37
N ARG A 44 14.84 -0.98 1.14
CA ARG A 44 14.72 0.05 0.09
C ARG A 44 14.86 -0.53 -1.34
N ALA A 45 14.99 0.35 -2.34
CA ALA A 45 15.15 0.04 -3.76
C ALA A 45 14.19 -1.01 -4.32
N ARG A 46 12.93 -0.99 -3.86
CA ARG A 46 11.96 -2.04 -4.17
C ARG A 46 10.55 -1.54 -4.31
N TYR A 47 9.74 -2.39 -4.92
CA TYR A 47 8.31 -2.22 -5.06
C TYR A 47 7.56 -3.13 -4.08
N VAL A 48 6.57 -2.55 -3.41
CA VAL A 48 5.60 -3.27 -2.57
C VAL A 48 4.20 -2.86 -3.02
N TRP A 49 3.35 -3.85 -3.25
CA TRP A 49 1.93 -3.68 -3.55
C TRP A 49 1.11 -4.28 -2.42
N LEU A 50 0.14 -3.51 -1.92
CA LEU A 50 -0.82 -3.99 -0.94
C LEU A 50 -2.23 -3.87 -1.52
N GLU A 51 -3.08 -4.86 -1.24
CA GLU A 51 -4.48 -4.90 -1.65
C GLU A 51 -5.37 -5.06 -0.42
N PHE A 52 -6.56 -4.46 -0.49
CA PHE A 52 -7.64 -4.73 0.46
C PHE A 52 -8.47 -5.89 -0.06
N ASP A 53 -8.64 -6.94 0.73
CA ASP A 53 -9.67 -7.94 0.46
C ASP A 53 -11.01 -7.37 0.92
N SER A 54 -11.89 -7.03 -0.02
CA SER A 54 -13.19 -6.42 0.27
C SER A 54 -14.13 -7.32 1.08
N SER A 55 -13.78 -8.60 1.30
CA SER A 55 -14.55 -9.48 2.18
C SER A 55 -14.45 -9.11 3.67
N ASP A 56 -13.45 -8.31 4.06
CA ASP A 56 -13.25 -7.85 5.46
C ASP A 56 -13.81 -6.44 5.73
N ALA A 57 -14.51 -5.84 4.76
CA ALA A 57 -14.98 -4.46 4.82
C ALA A 57 -16.16 -4.20 5.79
N VAL A 58 -16.55 -5.16 6.63
CA VAL A 58 -17.78 -5.09 7.42
C VAL A 58 -17.67 -4.19 8.68
N SER A 59 -16.51 -3.68 9.08
CA SER A 59 -16.42 -2.95 10.38
C SER A 59 -15.37 -1.84 10.50
N MET A 60 -15.16 -1.01 9.48
CA MET A 60 -14.30 0.17 9.64
C MET A 60 -14.92 1.47 9.08
N GLU A 61 -16.06 1.86 9.65
CA GLU A 61 -16.44 3.27 9.72
C GLU A 61 -15.64 3.94 10.83
N GLY A 62 -14.60 4.68 10.44
CA GLY A 62 -13.77 5.47 11.35
C GLY A 62 -12.45 4.79 11.68
N ILE A 63 -11.35 5.42 11.24
CA ILE A 63 -9.96 5.05 11.56
C ILE A 63 -9.52 3.72 10.95
N VAL A 64 -8.94 3.80 9.74
CA VAL A 64 -8.11 2.72 9.22
C VAL A 64 -6.86 2.64 10.11
N ASP A 65 -6.81 1.61 10.96
CA ASP A 65 -5.63 1.27 11.73
C ASP A 65 -4.62 0.58 10.80
N VAL A 66 -3.52 1.28 10.49
CA VAL A 66 -2.47 0.80 9.58
C VAL A 66 -1.78 -0.45 10.13
N GLN A 67 -1.66 -0.59 11.46
CA GLN A 67 -1.07 -1.78 12.07
C GLN A 67 -2.01 -2.98 11.94
N GLU A 68 -3.31 -2.78 12.19
CA GLU A 68 -4.32 -3.82 12.00
C GLU A 68 -4.48 -4.19 10.51
N LEU A 69 -4.28 -3.23 9.61
CA LEU A 69 -4.28 -3.42 8.17
C LEU A 69 -3.09 -4.27 7.68
N LEU A 70 -1.90 -4.01 8.20
CA LEU A 70 -0.71 -4.84 7.95
C LEU A 70 -0.87 -6.24 8.54
N ARG A 71 -1.70 -6.40 9.58
CA ARG A 71 -1.97 -7.66 10.27
C ARG A 71 -3.06 -8.51 9.61
N THR A 72 -4.11 -7.88 9.07
CA THR A 72 -5.32 -8.54 8.53
C THR A 72 -5.42 -8.52 7.00
N GLY A 73 -4.78 -7.55 6.33
CA GLY A 73 -4.73 -7.49 4.88
C GLY A 73 -4.10 -8.76 4.30
N ARG A 74 -4.85 -9.48 3.45
CA ARG A 74 -4.31 -10.61 2.70
C ARG A 74 -3.25 -10.11 1.75
N LEU A 75 -2.00 -10.27 2.19
CA LEU A 75 -0.79 -9.85 1.50
C LEU A 75 -0.62 -10.64 0.19
N ARG A 76 -1.22 -10.19 -0.93
CA ARG A 76 -0.77 -10.62 -2.26
C ARG A 76 0.55 -9.90 -2.55
N ARG A 77 1.64 -10.53 -2.11
CA ARG A 77 3.00 -10.02 -2.22
C ARG A 77 3.51 -10.24 -3.64
N ASP A 78 3.33 -9.25 -4.51
CA ASP A 78 4.16 -9.10 -5.71
C ASP A 78 5.30 -8.16 -5.37
N SER A 79 6.41 -8.72 -4.88
CA SER A 79 7.64 -7.98 -4.62
C SER A 79 8.65 -8.31 -5.71
N GLY A 80 9.05 -7.29 -6.48
CA GLY A 80 10.10 -7.39 -7.50
C GLY A 80 11.23 -6.40 -7.20
N SER A 81 12.46 -6.76 -7.57
CA SER A 81 13.57 -5.81 -7.63
C SER A 81 13.34 -4.86 -8.81
N ILE A 82 13.43 -3.56 -8.56
CA ILE A 82 13.48 -2.59 -9.66
C ILE A 82 14.90 -2.73 -10.24
N GLY A 83 15.04 -3.51 -11.31
CA GLY A 83 16.33 -3.83 -11.92
C GLY A 83 17.08 -2.57 -12.40
N HIS A 84 18.41 -2.62 -12.24
CA HIS A 84 19.37 -1.62 -12.70
C HIS A 84 19.46 -1.52 -14.23
#